data_AF-A0A659USN2-F1
#
_entry.id   AF-A0A659USN2-F1
#
_cell.length_a   1.000
_cell.length_b   1.000
_cell.length_c   1.000
_cell.angle_alpha   90.00
_cell.angle_beta   90.00
_cell.angle_gamma   90.00
#
_symmetry.space_group_name_H-M   'P 1'
#
loop_
_entity.id
_entity.type
_entity.pdbx_description
1 polymer ?
#
loop_
_entity_poly.entity_id
_entity_poly.type
_entity_poly.pdbx_seq_one_letter_code
_entity_poly.pdbx_strand_id
1 'polypeptide(L)'
;MASIMTNAAALTALQSLNATQKSLDTTQSRISTGYRVSQASYYAAYWSLATTMRPDNRAMSTVSDSLGLGASKVHTAYTGMNSAITTINSIQQKLTASYGQTDAAKEKTQVEIAALQAQLKGYADSATFS
;
A
#
# COMPACT_ATOMS: atom_id res chain seq x y z
N MET A 1 6.52 59.82 -31.73
CA MET A 1 7.85 60.45 -31.90
C MET A 1 8.89 59.56 -31.22
N ALA A 2 9.73 58.88 -31.99
CA ALA A 2 10.88 58.17 -31.46
C ALA A 2 12.01 59.19 -31.27
N SER A 3 12.33 59.55 -30.04
CA SER A 3 13.57 60.26 -29.73
C SER A 3 14.71 59.25 -29.86
N ILE A 4 15.80 59.62 -30.53
CA ILE A 4 17.02 58.78 -30.62
C ILE A 4 17.54 58.43 -29.21
N MET A 5 17.28 59.29 -28.22
CA MET A 5 17.70 59.12 -26.83
C MET A 5 16.71 58.32 -25.97
N THR A 6 15.47 58.11 -26.41
CA THR A 6 14.45 57.40 -25.62
C THR A 6 13.50 56.64 -26.53
N ASN A 7 13.78 55.35 -26.70
CA ASN A 7 12.97 54.45 -27.51
C ASN A 7 11.85 53.82 -26.66
N ALA A 8 10.69 54.48 -26.64
CA ALA A 8 9.52 54.01 -25.90
C ALA A 8 9.07 52.59 -26.31
N ALA A 9 9.20 52.21 -27.58
CA ALA A 9 8.85 50.86 -28.05
C ALA A 9 9.80 49.80 -27.47
N ALA A 10 11.10 50.09 -27.42
CA ALA A 10 12.09 49.21 -26.79
C ALA A 10 11.90 49.09 -25.28
N LEU A 11 11.52 50.17 -24.59
CA LEU A 11 11.20 50.14 -23.15
C LEU A 11 9.96 49.29 -22.86
N THR A 12 8.91 49.40 -23.66
CA THR A 12 7.71 48.55 -23.56
C THR A 12 8.05 47.07 -23.82
N ALA A 13 8.87 46.79 -24.83
CA ALA A 13 9.33 45.43 -25.11
C ALA A 13 10.17 44.87 -23.95
N LEU A 14 11.05 45.67 -23.35
CA LEU A 14 11.84 45.30 -22.18
C LEU A 14 10.96 45.03 -20.96
N GLN A 15 9.90 45.81 -20.74
CA GLN A 15 8.94 45.57 -19.68
C GLN A 15 8.19 44.24 -19.86
N SER A 16 7.75 43.94 -21.09
CA SER A 16 7.15 42.66 -21.45
C SER A 16 8.13 41.49 -21.31
N LEU A 17 9.39 41.68 -21.68
CA LEU A 17 10.45 40.66 -21.51
C LEU A 17 10.71 40.38 -20.03
N ASN A 18 10.85 41.41 -19.20
CA ASN A 18 11.01 41.26 -17.76
C ASN A 18 9.81 40.57 -17.10
N ALA A 19 8.59 40.88 -17.54
CA ALA A 19 7.38 40.20 -17.07
C ALA A 19 7.36 38.71 -17.47
N THR A 20 7.79 38.40 -18.70
CA THR A 20 7.91 37.03 -19.20
C THR A 20 8.98 36.26 -18.43
N GLN A 21 10.15 36.86 -18.20
CA GLN A 21 11.24 36.25 -17.45
C GLN A 21 10.81 35.91 -16.01
N LYS A 22 10.14 36.85 -15.33
CA LYS A 22 9.61 36.61 -13.98
C LYS A 22 8.59 35.48 -13.93
N SER A 23 7.76 35.35 -14.97
CA SER A 23 6.78 34.27 -15.10
C SER A 23 7.46 32.92 -15.38
N LEU A 24 8.53 32.92 -16.19
CA LEU A 24 9.37 31.75 -16.47
C LEU A 24 10.07 31.27 -15.19
N ASP A 25 10.71 32.17 -14.44
CA ASP A 25 11.40 31.83 -13.19
C ASP A 25 10.43 31.21 -12.17
N THR A 26 9.21 31.75 -12.07
CA THR A 26 8.16 31.20 -11.21
C THR A 26 7.76 29.79 -11.65
N THR A 27 7.60 29.58 -12.96
CA THR A 27 7.24 28.28 -13.53
C THR A 27 8.36 27.27 -13.31
N GLN A 28 9.60 27.66 -13.55
CA GLN A 28 10.78 26.83 -13.33
C GLN A 28 10.93 26.45 -11.85
N SER A 29 10.69 27.37 -10.93
CA SER A 29 10.70 27.11 -9.48
C SER A 29 9.61 26.10 -9.07
N ARG A 30 8.41 26.22 -9.65
CA ARG A 30 7.32 25.26 -9.42
C ARG A 30 7.64 23.87 -9.99
N ILE A 31 8.24 23.80 -11.17
CA ILE A 31 8.68 22.53 -11.77
C ILE A 31 9.77 21.89 -10.90
N SER A 32 10.76 22.67 -10.47
CA SER A 32 11.88 22.17 -9.66
C SER A 32 11.45 21.70 -8.28
N THR A 33 10.52 22.41 -7.63
CA THR A 33 10.05 22.05 -6.28
C THR A 33 8.85 21.10 -6.27
N GLY A 34 8.15 20.98 -7.40
CA GLY A 34 6.85 20.31 -7.49
C GLY A 34 5.71 21.03 -6.74
N TYR A 35 5.96 22.19 -6.12
CA TYR A 35 4.97 22.91 -5.32
C TYR A 35 4.49 24.18 -6.00
N ARG A 36 3.16 24.31 -6.16
CA ARG A 36 2.54 25.57 -6.61
C ARG A 36 2.76 26.71 -5.62
N VAL A 37 2.80 26.40 -4.32
CA VAL A 37 3.07 27.31 -3.19
C VAL A 37 4.20 26.71 -2.34
N SER A 38 5.44 27.13 -2.60
CA SER A 38 6.62 26.63 -1.90
C SER A 38 6.93 27.40 -0.61
N GLN A 39 6.65 28.70 -0.58
CA GLN A 39 6.92 29.60 0.55
C GLN A 39 5.64 30.22 1.12
N ALA A 40 5.65 30.51 2.42
CA ALA A 40 4.54 31.18 3.11
C ALA A 40 4.22 32.57 2.54
N SER A 41 5.23 33.27 2.01
CA SER A 41 5.11 34.58 1.38
C SER A 41 4.23 34.60 0.13
N TYR A 42 4.10 33.48 -0.59
CA TYR A 42 3.26 33.41 -1.79
C TYR A 42 1.78 33.27 -1.49
N TYR A 43 1.43 32.53 -0.43
CA TYR A 43 0.05 32.39 0.06
C TYR A 43 0.04 31.70 1.44
N ALA A 44 -0.03 32.47 2.52
CA ALA A 44 0.18 31.97 3.88
C ALA A 44 -0.84 30.90 4.32
N ALA A 45 -2.13 31.06 3.99
CA ALA A 45 -3.18 30.12 4.42
C ALA A 45 -3.06 28.74 3.72
N TYR A 46 -2.93 28.71 2.38
CA TYR A 46 -2.64 27.47 1.64
C TYR A 46 -1.31 26.83 2.04
N TRP A 47 -0.26 27.63 2.32
CA TRP A 47 1.00 27.08 2.78
C TRP A 47 0.88 26.44 4.17
N SER A 48 0.16 27.09 5.10
CA SER A 48 -0.09 26.55 6.44
C SER A 48 -0.87 25.23 6.39
N LEU A 49 -1.97 25.20 5.64
CA LEU A 49 -2.77 23.98 5.44
C LEU A 49 -1.96 22.87 4.74
N ALA A 50 -1.19 23.22 3.69
CA ALA A 50 -0.33 22.23 3.04
C ALA A 50 0.76 21.70 3.97
N THR A 51 1.24 22.51 4.91
CA THR A 51 2.27 22.12 5.89
C THR A 51 1.72 21.16 6.93
N THR A 52 0.45 21.27 7.32
CA THR A 52 -0.22 20.27 8.17
C THR A 52 -0.63 19.03 7.38
N MET A 53 -1.08 19.16 6.14
CA MET A 53 -1.50 18.01 5.32
C MET A 53 -0.35 17.13 4.83
N ARG A 54 0.86 17.67 4.64
CA ARG A 54 2.05 16.91 4.22
C ARG A 54 2.42 15.78 5.19
N PRO A 55 2.56 16.01 6.51
CA PRO A 55 2.79 14.92 7.47
C PRO A 55 1.59 13.98 7.58
N ASP A 56 0.35 14.47 7.49
CA ASP A 56 -0.85 13.62 7.49
C ASP A 56 -0.83 12.60 6.36
N ASN A 57 -0.43 13.02 5.15
CA ASN A 57 -0.31 12.12 4.00
C ASN A 57 0.77 11.03 4.24
N ARG A 58 1.91 11.40 4.84
CA ARG A 58 2.94 10.42 5.20
C ARG A 58 2.45 9.42 6.25
N ALA A 59 1.77 9.90 7.29
CA ALA A 59 1.17 9.04 8.30
C ALA A 59 0.13 8.09 7.68
N MET A 60 -0.70 8.58 6.76
CA MET A 60 -1.67 7.76 6.05
C MET A 60 -1.01 6.69 5.18
N SER A 61 0.14 6.98 4.56
CA SER A 61 0.94 5.97 3.85
C SER A 61 1.38 4.85 4.80
N THR A 62 1.91 5.19 5.97
CA THR A 62 2.32 4.19 6.97
C THR A 62 1.14 3.36 7.50
N VAL A 63 -0.02 4.00 7.69
CA VAL A 63 -1.26 3.29 8.04
C VAL A 63 -1.68 2.34 6.92
N SER A 64 -1.60 2.77 5.66
CA SER A 64 -1.89 1.94 4.49
C SER A 64 -0.96 0.73 4.41
N ASP A 65 0.35 0.92 4.62
CA ASP A 65 1.32 -0.18 4.65
C ASP A 65 1.01 -1.16 5.79
N SER A 66 0.66 -0.65 6.97
CA SER A 66 0.28 -1.47 8.13
C SER A 66 -1.01 -2.27 7.88
N LEU A 67 -2.01 -1.66 7.22
CA LEU A 67 -3.23 -2.33 6.80
C LEU A 67 -2.95 -3.38 5.73
N GLY A 68 -2.05 -3.10 4.77
CA GLY A 68 -1.59 -4.06 3.77
C GLY A 68 -0.94 -5.29 4.40
N LEU A 69 -0.04 -5.07 5.37
CA LEU A 69 0.55 -6.15 6.16
C LEU A 69 -0.51 -6.94 6.95
N GLY A 70 -1.45 -6.25 7.60
CA GLY A 70 -2.56 -6.88 8.31
C GLY A 70 -3.44 -7.73 7.39
N ALA A 71 -3.77 -7.24 6.20
CA ALA A 71 -4.52 -7.96 5.19
C ALA A 71 -3.78 -9.22 4.72
N SER A 72 -2.46 -9.12 4.49
CA SER A 72 -1.64 -10.29 4.17
C SER A 72 -1.62 -11.32 5.30
N LYS A 73 -1.51 -10.91 6.58
CA LYS A 73 -1.59 -11.82 7.72
C LYS A 73 -2.93 -12.56 7.76
N VAL A 74 -4.04 -11.84 7.58
CA VAL A 74 -5.38 -12.44 7.52
C VAL A 74 -5.52 -13.41 6.34
N HIS A 75 -4.97 -13.07 5.18
CA HIS A 75 -5.00 -13.95 4.00
C HIS A 75 -4.25 -15.26 4.23
N THR A 76 -3.06 -15.21 4.86
CA THR A 76 -2.31 -16.42 5.23
C THR A 76 -3.09 -17.27 6.23
N ALA A 77 -3.67 -16.64 7.26
CA ALA A 77 -4.50 -17.35 8.23
C ALA A 77 -5.72 -18.02 7.58
N TYR A 78 -6.38 -17.33 6.65
CA TYR A 78 -7.51 -17.86 5.88
C TYR A 78 -7.11 -19.06 5.02
N THR A 79 -5.96 -18.99 4.35
CA THR A 79 -5.41 -20.09 3.54
C THR A 79 -5.05 -21.31 4.41
N GLY A 80 -4.45 -21.08 5.58
CA GLY A 80 -4.17 -22.13 6.56
C GLY A 80 -5.45 -22.80 7.08
N MET A 81 -6.49 -22.00 7.41
CA MET A 81 -7.80 -22.53 7.81
C MET A 81 -8.45 -23.36 6.71
N ASN A 82 -8.43 -22.91 5.45
CA ASN A 82 -8.99 -23.71 4.35
C ASN A 82 -8.29 -25.07 4.23
N SER A 83 -6.96 -25.11 4.37
CA SER A 83 -6.19 -26.36 4.37
C SER A 83 -6.60 -27.26 5.55
N ALA A 84 -6.79 -26.69 6.75
CA ALA A 84 -7.26 -27.43 7.91
C ALA A 84 -8.68 -28.01 7.70
N ILE A 85 -9.60 -27.24 7.11
CA ILE A 85 -10.96 -27.70 6.77
C ILE A 85 -10.89 -28.87 5.79
N THR A 86 -10.07 -28.79 4.74
CA THR A 86 -9.87 -29.89 3.79
C THR A 86 -9.36 -31.15 4.49
N THR A 87 -8.38 -31.03 5.37
CA THR A 87 -7.84 -32.17 6.13
C THR A 87 -8.89 -32.78 7.06
N ILE A 88 -9.70 -31.97 7.75
CA ILE A 88 -10.81 -32.46 8.59
C ILE A 88 -11.83 -33.25 7.75
N ASN A 89 -12.19 -32.74 6.57
CA ASN A 89 -13.08 -33.44 5.66
C ASN A 89 -12.49 -34.79 5.21
N SER A 90 -11.18 -34.87 4.95
CA SER A 90 -10.51 -36.13 4.64
C SER A 90 -10.54 -37.12 5.82
N ILE A 91 -10.37 -36.64 7.05
CA ILE A 91 -10.52 -37.47 8.27
C ILE A 91 -11.94 -38.03 8.36
N GLN A 92 -12.96 -37.18 8.17
CA GLN A 92 -14.36 -37.62 8.20
C GLN A 92 -14.67 -38.67 7.14
N GLN A 93 -14.17 -38.49 5.91
CA GLN A 93 -14.35 -39.47 4.82
C GLN A 93 -13.69 -40.81 5.17
N LYS A 94 -12.45 -40.80 5.66
CA LYS A 94 -11.75 -42.02 6.08
C LYS A 94 -12.45 -42.72 7.24
N LEU A 95 -12.94 -41.95 8.22
CA LEU A 95 -13.69 -42.49 9.35
C LEU A 95 -15.00 -43.14 8.89
N THR A 96 -15.71 -42.50 7.98
CA THR A 96 -16.96 -43.05 7.42
C THR A 96 -16.71 -44.29 6.58
N ALA A 97 -15.64 -44.31 5.78
CA ALA A 97 -15.25 -45.46 4.96
C ALA A 97 -14.74 -46.67 5.78
N SER A 98 -14.37 -46.44 7.05
CA SER A 98 -13.94 -47.49 7.99
C SER A 98 -15.13 -48.34 8.49
N TYR A 99 -16.35 -47.82 8.40
CA TYR A 99 -17.55 -48.59 8.74
C TYR A 99 -17.73 -49.77 7.78
N GLY A 100 -17.73 -50.99 8.32
CA GLY A 100 -17.83 -52.23 7.55
C GLY A 100 -16.50 -52.87 7.14
N GLN A 101 -15.35 -52.28 7.50
CA GLN A 101 -14.04 -52.89 7.29
C GLN A 101 -13.71 -53.94 8.37
N THR A 102 -12.77 -54.85 8.04
CA THR A 102 -12.17 -55.77 9.02
C THR A 102 -11.27 -55.01 10.00
N ASP A 103 -11.03 -55.56 11.18
CA ASP A 103 -10.26 -54.84 12.22
C ASP A 103 -8.83 -54.51 11.80
N ALA A 104 -8.18 -55.39 11.02
CA ALA A 104 -6.86 -55.12 10.44
C ALA A 104 -6.87 -53.95 9.43
N ALA A 105 -7.98 -53.72 8.72
CA ALA A 105 -8.12 -52.58 7.81
C ALA A 105 -8.45 -51.27 8.55
N LYS A 106 -9.20 -51.36 9.67
CA LYS A 106 -9.43 -50.22 10.56
C LYS A 106 -8.13 -49.73 11.20
N GLU A 107 -7.24 -50.63 11.61
CA GLU A 107 -5.90 -50.26 12.13
C GLU A 107 -5.09 -49.45 11.11
N LYS A 108 -5.07 -49.87 9.83
CA LYS A 108 -4.40 -49.10 8.77
C LYS A 108 -5.02 -47.71 8.59
N THR A 109 -6.35 -47.64 8.57
CA THR A 109 -7.07 -46.36 8.46
C THR A 109 -6.79 -45.44 9.66
N GLN A 110 -6.65 -45.99 10.87
CA GLN A 110 -6.31 -45.22 12.07
C GLN A 110 -4.92 -44.60 11.99
N VAL A 111 -3.94 -45.30 11.41
CA VAL A 111 -2.59 -44.75 11.17
C VAL A 111 -2.65 -43.55 10.22
N GLU A 112 -3.44 -43.65 9.15
CA GLU A 112 -3.63 -42.53 8.21
C GLU A 112 -4.34 -41.34 8.86
N ILE A 113 -5.36 -41.59 9.69
CA ILE A 113 -6.05 -40.54 10.45
C ILE A 113 -5.08 -39.86 11.43
N ALA A 114 -4.25 -40.64 12.14
CA ALA A 114 -3.25 -40.09 13.04
C ALA A 114 -2.24 -39.19 12.31
N ALA A 115 -1.83 -39.56 11.11
CA ALA A 115 -0.97 -38.73 10.27
C ALA A 115 -1.66 -37.40 9.87
N LEU A 116 -2.94 -37.44 9.47
CA LEU A 116 -3.72 -36.24 9.16
C LEU A 116 -3.93 -35.33 10.39
N GLN A 117 -4.11 -35.91 11.58
CA GLN A 117 -4.18 -35.16 12.83
C GLN A 117 -2.85 -34.46 13.16
N ALA A 118 -1.72 -35.16 12.94
CA ALA A 118 -0.39 -34.58 13.10
C ALA A 118 -0.15 -33.44 12.10
N GLN A 119 -0.61 -33.58 10.86
CA GLN A 119 -0.56 -32.53 9.85
C GLN A 119 -1.40 -31.30 10.25
N LEU A 120 -2.59 -31.51 10.82
CA LEU A 120 -3.44 -30.44 11.34
C LEU A 120 -2.76 -29.65 12.46
N LYS A 121 -2.09 -30.36 13.36
CA LYS A 121 -1.27 -29.76 14.42
C LYS A 121 -0.11 -28.97 13.84
N GLY A 122 0.55 -29.52 12.81
CA GLY A 122 1.59 -28.82 12.06
C GLY A 122 1.10 -27.50 11.44
N TYR A 123 -0.13 -27.45 10.91
CA TYR A 123 -0.72 -26.19 10.42
C TYR A 123 -0.97 -25.17 11.53
N ALA A 124 -1.43 -25.62 12.70
CA ALA A 124 -1.63 -24.74 13.85
C ALA A 124 -0.30 -24.17 14.39
N ASP A 125 0.74 -25.01 14.47
CA ASP A 125 2.06 -24.61 14.96
C ASP A 125 2.80 -23.69 13.96
N SER A 126 2.58 -23.89 12.66
CA SER A 126 3.19 -23.08 11.58
C SER A 126 2.41 -21.81 11.24
N ALA A 127 1.19 -21.62 11.77
CA ALA A 127 0.39 -20.41 11.58
C ALA A 127 0.88 -19.22 12.43
N THR A 128 2.19 -19.12 12.69
CA THR A 128 2.81 -17.99 13.37
C THR A 128 3.43 -17.03 12.35
N PHE A 129 3.05 -15.75 12.44
CA PHE A 129 3.54 -14.69 11.55
C PHE A 129 4.18 -13.58 12.40
N SER A 130 5.49 -13.37 12.25
CA SER A 130 6.22 -12.20 12.76
C SER A 130 6.00 -11.00 11.85
#